data_AF-A0A3B0X4D8-F1
#
_entry.id   AF-A0A3B0X4D8-F1
#
_cell.length_a   1.000
_cell.length_b   1.000
_cell.length_c   1.000
_cell.angle_alpha   90.00
_cell.angle_beta   90.00
_cell.angle_gamma   90.00
#
_symmetry.space_group_name_H-M   'P 1'
#
loop_
_entity.id
_entity.type
_entity.pdbx_description
1 polymer ?
#
loop_
_entity_poly.entity_id
_entity_poly.type
_entity_poly.pdbx_seq_one_letter_code
_entity_poly.pdbx_strand_id
1 'polypeptide(L)'
;MKKILYLIFLFSSGSAQADVPKNQAKEVSHLLQFVKNSQCKINRNGAEHSGDKSYKHIENKYDYFRDDIKSTEDFIKYAATKSTMSGSYYEVTCPNKKTIKSRDWLLQELKRFRDKKSKLDKAEIEVTICESPRPQVCTMEYVPVCATLKNKQLKTYASGCSACADVKVVNYKKGACE
;
A
#
# COMPACT_ATOMS: atom_id res chain seq x y z
N MET A 1 4.75 56.90 -35.82
CA MET A 1 5.92 56.40 -35.06
C MET A 1 5.61 56.50 -33.57
N LYS A 2 5.40 55.37 -32.89
CA LYS A 2 5.68 55.15 -31.46
C LYS A 2 5.44 53.66 -31.18
N LYS A 3 6.51 52.97 -30.79
CA LYS A 3 6.63 51.52 -30.66
C LYS A 3 5.81 51.04 -29.45
N ILE A 4 4.83 50.16 -29.66
CA ILE A 4 4.17 49.44 -28.57
C ILE A 4 5.03 48.20 -28.30
N LEU A 5 5.77 48.23 -27.19
CA LEU A 5 6.52 47.08 -26.68
C LEU A 5 5.51 46.00 -26.26
N TYR A 6 5.48 44.88 -26.98
CA TYR A 6 4.81 43.66 -26.52
C TYR A 6 5.65 43.03 -25.40
N LEU A 7 5.19 43.15 -24.17
CA LEU A 7 5.67 42.35 -23.04
C LEU A 7 5.16 40.92 -23.23
N ILE A 8 6.06 40.03 -23.65
CA ILE A 8 5.84 38.58 -23.68
C ILE A 8 5.75 38.11 -22.23
N PHE A 9 4.54 37.89 -21.73
CA PHE A 9 4.30 37.24 -20.45
C PHE A 9 4.48 35.72 -20.65
N LEU A 10 5.66 35.19 -20.33
CA LEU A 10 5.89 33.76 -20.24
C LEU A 10 5.12 33.21 -19.02
N PHE A 11 3.86 32.82 -19.25
CA PHE A 11 3.11 32.01 -18.30
C PHE A 11 3.73 30.60 -18.29
N SER A 12 4.68 30.39 -17.37
CA SER A 12 5.23 29.07 -17.09
C SER A 12 4.18 28.29 -16.29
N SER A 13 3.17 27.75 -16.97
CA SER A 13 2.23 26.81 -16.36
C SER A 13 2.98 25.53 -16.05
N GLY A 14 3.45 25.39 -14.80
CA GLY A 14 3.84 24.10 -14.28
C GLY A 14 2.60 23.21 -14.26
N SER A 15 2.46 22.33 -15.24
CA SER A 15 1.45 21.27 -15.19
C SER A 15 1.84 20.34 -14.05
N ALA A 16 1.23 20.55 -12.88
CA ALA A 16 1.10 19.48 -11.92
C ALA A 16 0.26 18.40 -12.61
N GLN A 17 0.92 17.36 -13.15
CA GLN A 17 0.22 16.15 -13.60
C GLN A 17 -0.53 15.64 -12.39
N ALA A 18 -1.85 15.75 -12.45
CA ALA A 18 -2.69 15.03 -11.52
C ALA A 18 -2.55 13.55 -11.91
N ASP A 19 -2.02 12.79 -10.98
CA ASP A 19 -1.92 11.35 -11.01
C ASP A 19 -1.94 10.91 -9.54
N VAL A 20 -2.08 9.62 -9.30
CA VAL A 20 -1.96 9.06 -7.96
C VAL A 20 -0.58 9.43 -7.39
N PRO A 21 -0.51 9.98 -6.17
CA PRO A 21 0.75 10.29 -5.52
C PRO A 21 1.71 9.09 -5.48
N LYS A 22 3.03 9.33 -5.58
CA LYS A 22 4.04 8.25 -5.65
C LYS A 22 3.94 7.23 -4.51
N ASN A 23 3.55 7.66 -3.31
CA ASN A 23 3.36 6.78 -2.15
C ASN A 23 2.12 5.87 -2.27
N GLN A 24 1.17 6.19 -3.15
CA GLN A 24 -0.05 5.43 -3.41
C GLN A 24 -0.02 4.64 -4.72
N ALA A 25 0.93 4.89 -5.64
CA ALA A 25 1.06 4.14 -6.90
C ALA A 25 1.16 2.60 -6.72
N LYS A 26 1.75 2.16 -5.60
CA LYS A 26 1.80 0.73 -5.22
C LYS A 26 0.42 0.15 -4.91
N GLU A 27 -0.49 0.96 -4.36
CA GLU A 27 -1.87 0.54 -4.07
C GLU A 27 -2.65 0.29 -5.36
N VAL A 28 -2.55 1.22 -6.33
CA VAL A 28 -3.18 1.06 -7.65
C VAL A 28 -2.66 -0.18 -8.37
N SER A 29 -1.34 -0.36 -8.40
CA SER A 29 -0.70 -1.53 -9.00
C SER A 29 -1.20 -2.83 -8.34
N HIS A 30 -1.31 -2.84 -7.01
CA HIS A 30 -1.86 -3.97 -6.26
C HIS A 30 -3.32 -4.26 -6.65
N LEU A 31 -4.18 -3.24 -6.70
CA LEU A 31 -5.60 -3.41 -7.08
C LEU A 31 -5.76 -3.94 -8.50
N LEU A 32 -4.97 -3.43 -9.46
CA LEU A 32 -4.97 -3.94 -10.82
C LEU A 32 -4.56 -5.42 -10.86
N GLN A 33 -3.48 -5.80 -10.18
CA GLN A 33 -3.06 -7.20 -10.11
C GLN A 33 -4.09 -8.09 -9.39
N PHE A 34 -4.74 -7.57 -8.34
CA PHE A 34 -5.82 -8.26 -7.65
C PHE A 34 -6.98 -8.56 -8.59
N VAL A 35 -7.39 -7.61 -9.44
CA VAL A 35 -8.40 -7.84 -10.49
C VAL A 35 -7.92 -8.91 -11.46
N LYS A 36 -6.73 -8.73 -12.02
CA LYS A 36 -6.14 -9.61 -13.04
C LYS A 36 -6.10 -11.07 -12.61
N ASN A 37 -5.68 -11.31 -11.37
CA ASN A 37 -5.46 -12.65 -10.82
C ASN A 37 -6.68 -13.22 -10.09
N SER A 38 -7.80 -12.49 -10.04
CA SER A 38 -9.02 -12.98 -9.41
C SER A 38 -9.72 -14.03 -10.30
N GLN A 39 -10.36 -14.99 -9.65
CA GLN A 39 -11.29 -15.92 -10.32
C GLN A 39 -12.71 -15.34 -10.45
N CYS A 40 -12.90 -14.07 -10.08
CA CYS A 40 -14.20 -13.41 -10.11
C CYS A 40 -14.52 -12.93 -11.53
N LYS A 41 -15.82 -12.83 -11.85
CA LYS A 41 -16.32 -12.22 -13.07
C LYS A 41 -16.79 -10.80 -12.78
N ILE A 42 -16.43 -9.86 -13.64
CA ILE A 42 -16.93 -8.48 -13.57
C ILE A 42 -18.01 -8.31 -14.62
N ASN A 43 -19.23 -8.04 -14.18
CA ASN A 43 -20.32 -7.66 -15.05
C ASN A 43 -20.23 -6.15 -15.35
N ARG A 44 -20.15 -5.83 -16.63
CA ARG A 44 -20.22 -4.47 -17.14
C ARG A 44 -21.31 -4.37 -18.20
N ASN A 45 -22.34 -3.58 -17.91
CA ASN A 45 -23.49 -3.37 -18.80
C ASN A 45 -24.17 -4.68 -19.24
N GLY A 46 -24.26 -5.67 -18.34
CA GLY A 46 -24.90 -6.96 -18.59
C GLY A 46 -23.96 -8.06 -19.11
N ALA A 47 -22.72 -7.72 -19.49
CA ALA A 47 -21.75 -8.70 -19.99
C ALA A 47 -20.71 -9.05 -18.92
N GLU A 48 -20.46 -10.35 -18.72
CA GLU A 48 -19.43 -10.83 -17.80
C GLU A 48 -18.04 -10.88 -18.46
N HIS A 49 -17.04 -10.44 -17.70
CA HIS A 49 -15.64 -10.41 -18.12
C HIS A 49 -14.75 -11.09 -17.08
N SER A 50 -13.72 -11.78 -17.57
CA SER A 50 -12.67 -12.38 -16.74
C SER A 50 -11.70 -11.32 -16.19
N GLY A 51 -10.95 -11.67 -15.15
CA GLY A 51 -10.00 -10.77 -14.49
C GLY A 51 -8.99 -10.12 -15.44
N ASP A 52 -8.46 -10.84 -16.42
CA ASP A 52 -7.54 -10.32 -17.45
C ASP A 52 -8.18 -9.27 -18.35
N LYS A 53 -9.43 -9.51 -18.80
CA LYS A 53 -10.19 -8.55 -19.62
C LYS A 53 -10.57 -7.33 -18.81
N SER A 54 -10.98 -7.54 -17.56
CA SER A 54 -11.34 -6.48 -16.63
C SER A 54 -10.13 -5.63 -16.23
N TYR A 55 -8.96 -6.23 -16.03
CA TYR A 55 -7.70 -5.52 -15.80
C TYR A 55 -7.43 -4.52 -16.94
N LYS A 56 -7.41 -5.00 -18.19
CA LYS A 56 -7.14 -4.13 -19.35
C LYS A 56 -8.15 -3.00 -19.47
N HIS A 57 -9.42 -3.31 -19.21
CA HIS A 57 -10.48 -2.30 -19.23
C HIS A 57 -10.28 -1.21 -18.17
N ILE A 58 -9.93 -1.59 -16.94
CA ILE A 58 -9.69 -0.65 -15.84
C ILE A 58 -8.39 0.13 -16.07
N GLU A 59 -7.33 -0.51 -16.57
CA GLU A 59 -6.04 0.11 -16.91
C GLU A 59 -6.23 1.20 -17.99
N ASN A 60 -6.91 0.88 -19.09
CA ASN A 60 -7.21 1.86 -20.13
C ASN A 60 -8.02 3.06 -19.60
N LYS A 61 -8.97 2.81 -18.69
CA LYS A 61 -9.71 3.89 -18.04
C LYS A 61 -8.84 4.70 -17.09
N TYR A 62 -7.93 4.06 -16.37
CA TYR A 62 -6.98 4.77 -15.51
C TYR A 62 -6.13 5.72 -16.34
N ASP A 63 -5.61 5.26 -17.49
CA ASP A 63 -4.84 6.09 -18.40
C ASP A 63 -5.65 7.26 -18.99
N TYR A 64 -6.94 7.05 -19.28
CA TYR A 64 -7.83 8.11 -19.75
C TYR A 64 -8.09 9.19 -18.67
N PHE A 65 -8.23 8.79 -17.40
CA PHE A 65 -8.58 9.68 -16.29
C PHE A 65 -7.38 10.12 -15.45
N ARG A 66 -6.12 9.98 -15.93
CA ARG A 66 -4.92 10.26 -15.11
C ARG A 66 -5.02 11.63 -14.45
N ASP A 67 -5.29 12.67 -15.23
CA ASP A 67 -5.38 14.06 -14.78
C ASP A 67 -6.53 14.35 -13.78
N ASP A 68 -7.49 13.45 -13.61
CA ASP A 68 -8.57 13.60 -12.63
C ASP A 68 -8.32 12.83 -11.34
N ILE A 69 -7.31 11.95 -11.33
CA ILE A 69 -7.06 10.99 -10.26
C ILE A 69 -5.99 11.54 -9.34
N LYS A 70 -6.35 11.79 -8.07
CA LYS A 70 -5.45 12.35 -7.05
C LYS A 70 -5.21 11.41 -5.88
N SER A 71 -5.85 10.24 -5.90
CA SER A 71 -5.80 9.23 -4.85
C SER A 71 -6.14 7.84 -5.41
N THR A 72 -5.82 6.79 -4.67
CA THR A 72 -6.26 5.42 -5.01
C THR A 72 -7.79 5.31 -5.01
N GLU A 73 -8.47 6.06 -4.15
CA GLU A 73 -9.93 6.15 -4.11
C GLU A 73 -10.50 6.80 -5.38
N ASP A 74 -9.85 7.83 -5.92
CA ASP A 74 -10.20 8.42 -7.21
C ASP A 74 -9.98 7.43 -8.36
N PHE A 75 -8.89 6.65 -8.33
CA PHE A 75 -8.69 5.55 -9.28
C PHE A 75 -9.87 4.58 -9.26
N ILE A 76 -10.31 4.13 -8.07
CA ILE A 76 -11.47 3.24 -7.96
C ILE A 76 -12.74 3.91 -8.50
N LYS A 77 -12.95 5.20 -8.18
CA LYS A 77 -14.12 5.98 -8.60
C LYS A 77 -14.19 6.16 -10.11
N TYR A 78 -13.13 6.62 -10.76
CA TYR A 78 -13.12 6.98 -12.18
C TYR A 78 -12.88 5.77 -13.09
N ALA A 79 -12.00 4.85 -12.69
CA ALA A 79 -11.60 3.74 -13.54
C ALA A 79 -12.46 2.48 -13.35
N ALA A 80 -12.88 2.18 -12.11
CA ALA A 80 -13.38 0.84 -11.77
C ALA A 80 -14.82 0.76 -11.24
N THR A 81 -15.52 1.90 -11.09
CA THR A 81 -16.86 1.92 -10.45
C THR A 81 -18.02 1.76 -11.44
N LYS A 82 -17.99 2.49 -12.55
CA LYS A 82 -19.11 2.55 -13.50
C LYS A 82 -18.69 2.91 -14.92
N SER A 83 -19.59 2.61 -15.85
CA SER A 83 -19.47 2.98 -17.26
C SER A 83 -19.60 4.49 -17.39
N THR A 84 -18.65 5.14 -18.08
CA THR A 84 -18.75 6.59 -18.36
C THR A 84 -19.88 6.85 -19.35
N MET A 85 -20.10 5.93 -20.29
CA MET A 85 -21.06 6.08 -21.39
C MET A 85 -22.51 5.85 -20.96
N SER A 86 -22.77 4.79 -20.18
CA SER A 86 -24.13 4.40 -19.76
C SER A 86 -24.46 4.77 -18.31
N GLY A 87 -23.47 5.15 -17.51
CA GLY A 87 -23.65 5.41 -16.07
C GLY A 87 -23.85 4.16 -15.20
N SER A 88 -24.02 2.98 -15.79
CA SER A 88 -24.26 1.72 -15.07
C SER A 88 -23.06 1.29 -14.22
N TYR A 89 -23.34 0.88 -12.97
CA TYR A 89 -22.32 0.38 -12.05
C TYR A 89 -21.83 -1.00 -12.47
N TYR A 90 -20.54 -1.23 -12.28
CA TYR A 90 -19.96 -2.56 -12.49
C TYR A 90 -20.21 -3.42 -11.26
N GLU A 91 -20.46 -4.70 -11.49
CA GLU A 91 -20.71 -5.69 -10.45
C GLU A 91 -19.70 -6.82 -10.55
N VAL A 92 -19.43 -7.49 -9.43
CA VAL A 92 -18.44 -8.54 -9.31
C VAL A 92 -19.08 -9.76 -8.68
N THR A 93 -18.95 -10.90 -9.34
CA THR A 93 -19.43 -12.19 -8.86
C THR A 93 -18.23 -13.12 -8.71
N CYS A 94 -17.97 -13.59 -7.49
CA CYS A 94 -16.92 -14.55 -7.20
C CYS A 94 -17.54 -15.93 -6.90
N PRO A 95 -16.79 -17.04 -7.09
CA PRO A 95 -17.29 -18.38 -6.75
C PRO A 95 -17.85 -18.46 -5.33
N ASN A 96 -19.08 -18.97 -5.18
CA ASN A 96 -19.78 -19.14 -3.90
C ASN A 96 -19.97 -17.85 -3.09
N LYS A 97 -19.97 -16.67 -3.73
CA LYS A 97 -20.22 -15.38 -3.06
C LYS A 97 -21.36 -14.63 -3.73
N LYS A 98 -22.04 -13.81 -2.93
CA LYS A 98 -23.03 -12.86 -3.45
C LYS A 98 -22.34 -11.81 -4.33
N THR A 99 -23.04 -11.39 -5.36
CA THR A 99 -22.62 -10.28 -6.23
C THR A 99 -22.49 -9.00 -5.41
N ILE A 100 -21.44 -8.24 -5.69
CA ILE A 100 -21.10 -6.97 -5.02
C ILE A 100 -20.72 -5.91 -6.06
N LYS A 101 -20.92 -4.62 -5.76
CA LYS A 101 -20.42 -3.54 -6.62
C LYS A 101 -18.89 -3.55 -6.67
N SER A 102 -18.33 -3.33 -7.87
CA SER A 102 -16.88 -3.29 -8.11
C SER A 102 -16.17 -2.27 -7.21
N ARG A 103 -16.79 -1.10 -6.99
CA ARG A 103 -16.29 -0.09 -6.06
C ARG A 103 -16.07 -0.66 -4.66
N ASP A 104 -17.08 -1.31 -4.11
CA ASP A 104 -17.05 -1.79 -2.73
C ASP A 104 -16.08 -2.96 -2.58
N TRP A 105 -16.00 -3.82 -3.60
CA TRP A 105 -15.02 -4.90 -3.70
C TRP A 105 -13.57 -4.38 -3.68
N LEU A 106 -13.26 -3.35 -4.47
CA LEU A 106 -11.91 -2.78 -4.52
C LEU A 106 -11.57 -1.92 -3.30
N LEU A 107 -12.54 -1.23 -2.69
CA LEU A 107 -12.32 -0.51 -1.44
C LEU A 107 -12.02 -1.48 -0.28
N GLN A 108 -12.68 -2.63 -0.24
CA GLN A 108 -12.35 -3.69 0.73
C GLN A 108 -10.94 -4.23 0.50
N GLU A 109 -10.54 -4.45 -0.75
CA GLU A 109 -9.18 -4.86 -1.09
C GLU A 109 -8.14 -3.82 -0.67
N LEU A 110 -8.39 -2.55 -0.99
CA LEU A 110 -7.52 -1.44 -0.64
C LEU A 110 -7.31 -1.35 0.87
N LYS A 111 -8.40 -1.46 1.63
CA LYS A 111 -8.32 -1.51 3.09
C LYS A 111 -7.46 -2.69 3.56
N ARG A 112 -7.68 -3.89 3.01
CA ARG A 112 -6.88 -5.09 3.36
C ARG A 112 -5.40 -4.88 3.06
N PHE A 113 -5.08 -4.27 1.92
CA PHE A 113 -3.70 -3.97 1.52
C PHE A 113 -3.03 -3.01 2.50
N ARG A 114 -3.71 -1.91 2.86
CA ARG A 114 -3.22 -0.93 3.83
C ARG A 114 -3.06 -1.51 5.23
N ASP A 115 -4.00 -2.34 5.67
CA ASP A 115 -3.93 -3.04 6.97
C ASP A 115 -2.74 -4.00 7.01
N LYS A 116 -2.51 -4.76 5.91
CA LYS A 116 -1.34 -5.63 5.79
C LYS A 116 -0.04 -4.84 5.84
N LYS A 117 0.03 -3.72 5.12
CA LYS A 117 1.19 -2.82 5.15
C LYS A 117 1.45 -2.31 6.56
N SER A 118 0.43 -1.80 7.25
CA SER A 118 0.57 -1.34 8.64
C SER A 118 1.04 -2.44 9.59
N LYS A 119 0.58 -3.68 9.40
CA LYS A 119 1.07 -4.83 10.18
C LYS A 119 2.52 -5.17 9.86
N LEU A 120 2.93 -5.12 8.59
CA LEU A 120 4.32 -5.35 8.18
C LEU A 120 5.25 -4.26 8.74
N ASP A 121 4.85 -2.99 8.62
CA ASP A 121 5.60 -1.86 9.17
C ASP A 121 5.73 -1.98 10.71
N LYS A 122 4.69 -2.47 11.40
CA LYS A 122 4.74 -2.75 12.84
C LYS A 122 5.54 -4.01 13.21
N ALA A 123 5.54 -5.03 12.35
CA ALA A 123 6.33 -6.24 12.56
C ALA A 123 7.83 -5.99 12.33
N GLU A 124 8.19 -5.07 11.44
CA GLU A 124 9.55 -4.58 11.27
C GLU A 124 10.02 -3.77 12.49
N ILE A 125 9.08 -3.16 13.21
CA ILE A 125 9.27 -2.48 14.50
C ILE A 125 8.80 -3.41 15.65
N GLU A 126 8.90 -4.74 15.50
CA GLU A 126 8.59 -5.66 16.60
C GLU A 126 9.76 -5.65 17.61
N VAL A 127 9.67 -4.72 18.55
CA VAL A 127 10.60 -4.58 19.66
C VAL A 127 10.12 -5.45 20.81
N THR A 128 10.92 -6.44 21.22
CA THR A 128 10.68 -7.26 22.41
C THR A 128 11.24 -6.56 23.65
N ILE A 129 10.39 -6.30 24.64
CA ILE A 129 10.78 -5.63 25.89
C ILE A 129 11.37 -6.66 26.87
N CYS A 130 12.48 -6.31 27.51
CA CYS A 130 13.12 -7.16 28.52
C CYS A 130 12.55 -6.88 29.91
N GLU A 131 11.45 -7.55 30.23
CA GLU A 131 10.77 -7.48 31.53
C GLU A 131 11.46 -8.34 32.61
N SER A 132 11.13 -8.09 33.88
CA SER A 132 11.59 -8.88 35.02
C SER A 132 10.59 -10.02 35.32
N PRO A 133 11.05 -11.20 35.77
CA PRO A 133 12.42 -11.58 36.11
C PRO A 133 13.28 -11.91 34.87
N ARG A 134 14.52 -11.44 34.88
CA ARG A 134 15.46 -11.62 33.75
C ARG A 134 16.07 -13.02 33.76
N PRO A 135 16.26 -13.63 32.59
CA PRO A 135 16.85 -14.96 32.48
C PRO A 135 18.26 -14.97 33.08
N GLN A 136 18.53 -15.95 33.94
CA GLN A 136 19.86 -16.18 34.52
C GLN A 136 20.68 -17.17 33.70
N VAL A 137 20.02 -18.02 32.91
CA VAL A 137 20.64 -19.04 32.08
C VAL A 137 20.05 -18.93 30.68
N CYS A 138 20.91 -18.92 29.66
CA CYS A 138 20.53 -18.89 28.26
C CYS A 138 21.09 -20.11 27.53
N THR A 139 20.37 -20.57 26.51
CA THR A 139 20.84 -21.63 25.60
C THR A 139 21.94 -21.10 24.68
N MET A 140 22.70 -22.01 24.08
CA MET A 140 23.68 -21.71 23.01
C MET A 140 22.99 -21.43 21.67
N GLU A 141 21.92 -20.63 21.69
CA GLU A 141 21.21 -20.19 20.50
C GLU A 141 21.89 -18.96 19.90
N TYR A 142 22.19 -19.01 18.61
CA TYR A 142 22.76 -17.89 17.86
C TYR A 142 21.74 -17.37 16.84
N VAL A 143 20.91 -16.42 17.29
CA VAL A 143 19.93 -15.70 16.49
C VAL A 143 20.07 -14.21 16.86
N PRO A 144 20.98 -13.48 16.20
CA PRO A 144 21.42 -12.18 16.68
C PRO A 144 20.27 -11.17 16.78
N VAL A 145 20.34 -10.33 17.81
CA VAL A 145 19.36 -9.28 18.08
C VAL A 145 20.06 -7.96 18.33
N CYS A 146 19.40 -6.86 17.97
CA CYS A 146 19.88 -5.51 18.21
C CYS A 146 19.14 -4.97 19.42
N ALA A 147 19.86 -4.82 20.52
CA ALA A 147 19.32 -4.41 21.80
C ALA A 147 19.51 -2.90 22.03
N THR A 148 18.49 -2.25 22.57
CA THR A 148 18.56 -0.86 23.05
C THR A 148 18.89 -0.86 24.54
N LEU A 149 19.99 -0.23 24.90
CA LEU A 149 20.43 -0.04 26.28
C LEU A 149 19.68 1.14 26.94
N LYS A 150 19.70 1.23 28.27
CA LYS A 150 19.09 2.34 29.05
C LYS A 150 19.60 3.71 28.64
N ASN A 151 20.85 3.80 28.18
CA ASN A 151 21.48 5.01 27.65
C ASN A 151 21.18 5.27 26.16
N LYS A 152 20.23 4.53 25.57
CA LYS A 152 19.84 4.57 24.15
C LYS A 152 20.91 4.09 23.16
N GLN A 153 22.04 3.55 23.63
CA GLN A 153 23.00 2.91 22.74
C GLN A 153 22.43 1.60 22.19
N LEU A 154 22.83 1.26 20.99
CA LEU A 154 22.50 0.00 20.34
C LEU A 154 23.67 -0.97 20.51
N LYS A 155 23.37 -2.24 20.77
CA LYS A 155 24.37 -3.29 20.87
C LYS A 155 23.80 -4.61 20.35
N THR A 156 24.58 -5.29 19.52
CA THR A 156 24.25 -6.64 19.03
C THR A 156 24.51 -7.67 20.12
N TYR A 157 23.55 -8.56 20.33
CA TYR A 157 23.65 -9.74 21.20
C TYR A 157 23.45 -11.02 20.38
N ALA A 158 23.98 -12.15 20.87
CA ALA A 158 23.91 -13.44 20.18
C ALA A 158 22.48 -13.99 20.07
N SER A 159 21.63 -13.68 21.05
CA SER A 159 20.21 -14.05 21.07
C SER A 159 19.39 -13.10 21.94
N GLY A 160 18.06 -13.14 21.77
CA GLY A 160 17.11 -12.41 22.63
C GLY A 160 17.28 -12.71 24.13
N CYS A 161 17.56 -13.98 24.48
CA CYS A 161 17.82 -14.36 25.87
C CYS A 161 19.06 -13.64 26.42
N SER A 162 20.18 -13.70 25.69
CA SER A 162 21.43 -13.04 26.12
C SER A 162 21.28 -11.52 26.20
N ALA A 163 20.45 -10.92 25.35
CA ALA A 163 20.10 -9.51 25.43
C ALA A 163 19.32 -9.19 26.71
N CYS A 164 18.24 -9.92 27.00
CA CYS A 164 17.43 -9.65 28.20
C CYS A 164 18.09 -10.04 29.52
N ALA A 165 19.10 -10.91 29.50
CA ALA A 165 19.94 -11.19 30.67
C ALA A 165 20.76 -9.95 31.11
N ASP A 166 21.20 -9.09 30.19
CA ASP A 166 21.90 -7.85 30.54
C ASP A 166 20.91 -6.80 31.07
N VAL A 167 20.99 -6.49 32.37
CA VAL A 167 20.17 -5.51 33.10
C VAL A 167 20.19 -4.10 32.49
N LYS A 168 21.15 -3.77 31.64
CA LYS A 168 21.24 -2.49 30.92
C LYS A 168 20.38 -2.47 29.67
N VAL A 169 19.96 -3.62 29.13
CA VAL A 169 19.09 -3.72 27.96
C VAL A 169 17.64 -3.46 28.36
N VAL A 170 16.98 -2.55 27.67
CA VAL A 170 15.56 -2.22 27.84
C VAL A 170 14.69 -3.08 26.92
N ASN A 171 15.13 -3.26 25.68
CA ASN A 171 14.42 -4.02 24.66
C ASN A 171 15.39 -4.47 23.55
N TYR A 172 14.93 -5.33 22.65
CA TYR A 172 15.65 -5.68 21.44
C TYR A 172 14.72 -5.84 20.24
N LYS A 173 15.25 -5.69 19.04
CA LYS A 173 14.63 -6.13 17.78
C LYS A 173 15.42 -7.29 17.17
N LYS A 174 14.78 -8.11 16.35
CA LYS A 174 15.47 -9.20 15.63
C LYS A 174 16.50 -8.64 14.64
N GLY A 175 17.60 -9.37 14.43
CA GLY A 175 18.70 -8.98 13.56
C GLY A 175 19.80 -8.21 14.29
N ALA A 176 21.02 -8.25 13.77
CA ALA A 176 22.13 -7.45 14.31
C ALA A 176 21.88 -5.95 14.14
N CYS A 177 22.55 -5.11 14.95
CA CYS A 177 22.53 -3.67 14.75
C CYS A 177 23.26 -3.31 13.45
N GLU A 178 22.77 -2.25 12.78
CA GLU A 178 23.40 -1.62 11.61
C GLU A 178 24.57 -0.72 12.00
#